data_AF-A0AAW7DF47-F1
#
_entry.id   AF-A0AAW7DF47-F1
#
_cell.length_a   1.000
_cell.length_b   1.000
_cell.length_c   1.000
_cell.angle_alpha   90.00
_cell.angle_beta   90.00
_cell.angle_gamma   90.00
#
_symmetry.space_group_name_H-M   'P 1'
#
loop_
_entity.id
_entity.type
_entity.pdbx_description
1 polymer ?
#
loop_
_entity_poly.entity_id
_entity_poly.type
_entity_poly.pdbx_seq_one_letter_code
_entity_poly.pdbx_strand_id
1 'polypeptide(L)'
;MNNVLNNSTNGNLVLKNSSTKCVNIAYFIMVHRLPNQFKRLFKAIYDPENYYLIHIDNKSTDIIKNDINNFLKHFPNVFIMKSKNVIWGGYSMVQAELDGMKYLLELNIKWDYFINLSGQDYPLKSQNIIRQFLTENKGKNYLKFSIQNIYRPETMNRIENHFKEMDDSISPLTYKRDYMRNTVPYIGGQWMILTRDCCRFICNNKEVKKFEDYYLNTLIPDESFFQTVLMNTSFEGVLINDDKRAIIWIPDGDIKLRPKTFTESDFDFLQLGNNLFARKFDDNVDDKIINIIESFLNYPLSSKTIKINYSIIDLLLNKVRNIKHNLKFSF
;
A
#
# COMPACT_ATOMS: atom_id res chain seq x y z
N MET A 1 11.89 -0.85 -63.03
CA MET A 1 11.46 0.57 -63.07
C MET A 1 10.03 0.62 -62.56
N ASN A 2 9.81 1.40 -61.50
CA ASN A 2 8.53 1.93 -61.01
C ASN A 2 7.44 0.98 -60.47
N ASN A 3 7.39 0.94 -59.13
CA ASN A 3 6.37 1.57 -58.28
C ASN A 3 4.88 1.13 -58.32
N VAL A 4 4.38 0.82 -57.10
CA VAL A 4 3.23 1.47 -56.40
C VAL A 4 1.99 0.62 -56.03
N LEU A 5 1.80 0.50 -54.69
CA LEU A 5 0.60 0.54 -53.81
C LEU A 5 -0.64 -0.34 -54.07
N ASN A 6 -1.07 -1.15 -53.07
CA ASN A 6 -2.11 -0.76 -52.09
C ASN A 6 -2.60 -1.91 -51.17
N ASN A 7 -2.59 -1.61 -49.86
CA ASN A 7 -3.61 -1.79 -48.80
C ASN A 7 -4.44 -3.08 -48.56
N SER A 8 -4.44 -3.41 -47.27
CA SER A 8 -5.54 -3.89 -46.40
C SER A 8 -5.86 -5.38 -46.36
N THR A 9 -5.71 -5.96 -45.17
CA THR A 9 -6.74 -6.85 -44.59
C THR A 9 -6.79 -6.67 -43.08
N ASN A 10 -8.00 -6.40 -42.61
CA ASN A 10 -8.41 -6.22 -41.23
C ASN A 10 -8.16 -7.48 -40.39
N GLY A 11 -7.31 -7.38 -39.37
CA GLY A 11 -7.26 -8.34 -38.27
C GLY A 11 -8.30 -7.98 -37.21
N ASN A 12 -9.55 -8.41 -37.40
CA ASN A 12 -10.54 -8.40 -36.34
C ASN A 12 -10.09 -9.36 -35.23
N LEU A 13 -9.54 -8.82 -34.14
CA LEU A 13 -9.35 -9.55 -32.89
C LEU A 13 -10.72 -9.89 -32.33
N VAL A 14 -11.12 -11.14 -32.51
CA VAL A 14 -12.28 -11.73 -31.84
C VAL A 14 -12.01 -11.68 -30.34
N LEU A 15 -12.69 -10.76 -29.65
CA LEU A 15 -12.77 -10.72 -28.20
C LEU A 15 -13.40 -12.04 -27.72
N LYS A 16 -12.59 -12.89 -27.08
CA LYS A 16 -13.13 -14.02 -26.32
C LYS A 16 -14.02 -13.44 -25.22
N ASN A 17 -15.33 -13.61 -25.36
CA ASN A 17 -16.30 -13.47 -24.29
C ASN A 17 -16.01 -14.52 -23.20
N SER A 18 -15.07 -14.21 -22.32
CA SER A 18 -14.95 -14.87 -21.03
C SER A 18 -15.98 -14.23 -20.12
N SER A 19 -17.09 -14.93 -19.86
CA SER A 19 -18.11 -14.56 -18.87
C SER A 19 -17.61 -14.68 -17.43
N THR A 20 -16.33 -14.42 -17.17
CA THR A 20 -15.77 -14.27 -15.84
C THR A 20 -16.32 -12.99 -15.26
N LYS A 21 -17.22 -13.11 -14.28
CA LYS A 21 -17.71 -11.97 -13.52
C LYS A 21 -16.52 -11.20 -12.96
N CYS A 22 -16.36 -9.94 -13.39
CA CYS A 22 -15.31 -9.07 -12.92
C CYS A 22 -15.38 -8.91 -11.40
N VAL A 23 -14.22 -8.80 -10.76
CA VAL A 23 -14.14 -8.62 -9.31
C VAL A 23 -14.57 -7.22 -8.92
N ASN A 24 -15.25 -7.08 -7.78
CA ASN A 24 -15.57 -5.79 -7.17
C ASN A 24 -14.51 -5.41 -6.13
N ILE A 25 -14.08 -4.14 -6.13
CA ILE A 25 -13.00 -3.67 -5.26
C ILE A 25 -13.57 -2.74 -4.20
N ALA A 26 -13.19 -2.97 -2.94
CA ALA A 26 -13.36 -2.05 -1.84
C ALA A 26 -12.02 -1.34 -1.56
N TYR A 27 -11.99 -0.05 -1.78
CA TYR A 27 -10.85 0.80 -1.44
C TYR A 27 -11.01 1.36 -0.03
N PHE A 28 -9.97 1.26 0.78
CA PHE A 28 -9.85 1.97 2.04
C PHE A 28 -8.80 3.06 1.89
N ILE A 29 -9.21 4.33 1.99
CA ILE A 29 -8.34 5.47 1.71
C ILE A 29 -8.18 6.34 2.96
N MET A 30 -6.95 6.41 3.48
CA MET A 30 -6.60 7.25 4.61
C MET A 30 -6.05 8.60 4.14
N VAL A 31 -6.74 9.69 4.47
CA VAL A 31 -6.41 11.05 4.00
C VAL A 31 -6.19 11.96 5.19
N HIS A 32 -5.08 12.69 5.22
CA HIS A 32 -4.79 13.67 6.28
C HIS A 32 -4.48 15.08 5.74
N ARG A 33 -4.19 15.22 4.44
CA ARG A 33 -3.84 16.48 3.75
C ARG A 33 -4.03 16.35 2.23
N LEU A 34 -3.79 17.46 1.51
CA LEU A 34 -3.83 17.56 0.04
C LEU A 34 -5.18 17.17 -0.57
N PRO A 35 -6.26 17.92 -0.28
CA PRO A 35 -7.60 17.55 -0.72
C PRO A 35 -7.73 17.52 -2.25
N ASN A 36 -6.99 18.36 -2.99
CA ASN A 36 -7.02 18.37 -4.45
C ASN A 36 -6.39 17.10 -5.03
N GLN A 37 -5.19 16.73 -4.57
CA GLN A 37 -4.60 15.44 -4.91
C GLN A 37 -5.51 14.25 -4.56
N PHE A 38 -6.15 14.25 -3.39
CA PHE A 38 -7.13 13.21 -3.04
C PHE A 38 -8.28 13.14 -4.05
N LYS A 39 -8.85 14.28 -4.45
CA LYS A 39 -9.92 14.31 -5.46
C LYS A 39 -9.45 13.77 -6.81
N ARG A 40 -8.20 14.04 -7.21
CA ARG A 40 -7.59 13.49 -8.42
C ARG A 40 -7.45 11.97 -8.32
N LEU A 41 -6.86 11.48 -7.23
CA LEU A 41 -6.75 10.04 -6.94
C LEU A 41 -8.12 9.38 -7.03
N PHE A 42 -9.10 9.91 -6.30
CA PHE A 42 -10.45 9.36 -6.22
C PHE A 42 -11.08 9.27 -7.61
N LYS A 43 -11.02 10.35 -8.41
CA LYS A 43 -11.54 10.35 -9.79
C LYS A 43 -10.85 9.30 -10.68
N ALA A 44 -9.54 9.14 -10.55
CA ALA A 44 -8.77 8.19 -11.37
C ALA A 44 -9.12 6.72 -11.08
N ILE A 45 -9.53 6.40 -9.85
CA ILE A 45 -9.92 5.04 -9.45
C ILE A 45 -11.43 4.84 -9.33
N TYR A 46 -12.24 5.88 -9.56
CA TYR A 46 -13.68 5.81 -9.36
C TYR A 46 -14.36 4.91 -10.39
N ASP A 47 -15.24 4.05 -9.91
CA ASP A 47 -16.09 3.17 -10.70
C ASP A 47 -17.35 2.85 -9.87
N PRO A 48 -18.56 2.92 -10.47
CA PRO A 48 -19.82 2.71 -9.75
C PRO A 48 -19.99 1.29 -9.17
N GLU A 49 -19.26 0.29 -9.65
CA GLU A 49 -19.30 -1.09 -9.15
C GLU A 49 -18.35 -1.36 -7.98
N ASN A 50 -17.45 -0.42 -7.68
CA ASN A 50 -16.56 -0.48 -6.53
C ASN A 50 -17.18 0.16 -5.29
N TYR A 51 -16.48 0.06 -4.16
CA TYR A 51 -16.85 0.71 -2.91
C TYR A 51 -15.64 1.46 -2.34
N TYR A 52 -15.88 2.61 -1.73
CA TYR A 52 -14.81 3.48 -1.23
C TYR A 52 -15.09 3.86 0.21
N LEU A 53 -14.29 3.35 1.14
CA LEU A 53 -14.31 3.76 2.54
C LEU A 53 -13.20 4.79 2.76
N ILE A 54 -13.59 6.01 3.13
CA ILE A 54 -12.67 7.12 3.34
C ILE A 54 -12.52 7.37 4.84
N HIS A 55 -11.27 7.37 5.30
CA HIS A 55 -10.89 7.79 6.64
C HIS A 55 -10.16 9.13 6.54
N ILE A 56 -10.80 10.20 7.00
CA ILE A 56 -10.16 11.52 7.10
C ILE A 56 -9.57 11.63 8.51
N ASP A 57 -8.27 11.86 8.62
CA ASP A 57 -7.58 11.96 9.91
C ASP A 57 -8.19 13.07 10.77
N ASN A 58 -8.36 12.80 12.07
CA ASN A 58 -8.97 13.74 13.00
C ASN A 58 -8.12 15.00 13.16
N LYS A 59 -6.80 14.90 12.92
CA LYS A 59 -5.85 16.01 12.95
C LYS A 59 -5.94 16.91 11.70
N SER A 60 -6.66 16.53 10.65
CA SER A 60 -6.93 17.42 9.52
C SER A 60 -7.79 18.60 9.95
N THR A 61 -7.56 19.77 9.32
CA THR A 61 -8.36 20.97 9.59
C THR A 61 -9.80 20.80 9.11
N ASP A 62 -10.73 21.54 9.71
CA ASP A 62 -12.14 21.52 9.32
C ASP A 62 -12.35 21.94 7.86
N ILE A 63 -11.47 22.82 7.35
CA ILE A 63 -11.46 23.21 5.93
C ILE A 63 -11.24 21.98 5.04
N ILE A 64 -10.22 21.16 5.34
CA ILE A 64 -9.92 19.94 4.58
C ILE A 64 -11.05 18.92 4.72
N LYS A 65 -11.56 18.71 5.94
CA LYS A 65 -12.66 17.77 6.21
C LYS A 65 -13.92 18.17 5.42
N ASN A 66 -14.31 19.44 5.48
CA ASN A 66 -15.48 19.96 4.78
C ASN A 66 -15.32 19.90 3.26
N ASP A 67 -14.14 20.22 2.74
CA ASP A 67 -13.86 20.14 1.30
C ASP A 67 -13.98 18.71 0.77
N ILE A 68 -13.38 17.73 1.45
CA ILE A 68 -13.48 16.32 1.08
C ILE A 68 -14.92 15.82 1.20
N ASN A 69 -15.61 16.11 2.29
CA ASN A 69 -17.01 15.69 2.49
C ASN A 69 -17.94 16.28 1.41
N ASN A 70 -17.78 17.56 1.08
CA ASN A 70 -18.56 18.21 0.04
C ASN A 70 -18.32 17.61 -1.35
N PHE A 71 -17.10 17.18 -1.64
CA PHE A 71 -16.80 16.46 -2.87
C PHE A 71 -17.45 15.08 -2.90
N LEU A 72 -17.37 14.32 -1.81
CA LEU A 72 -17.79 12.91 -1.76
C LEU A 72 -19.30 12.70 -1.74
N LYS A 73 -20.10 13.69 -1.34
CA LYS A 73 -21.58 13.60 -1.26
C LYS A 73 -22.27 13.23 -2.57
N HIS A 74 -21.57 13.37 -3.69
CA HIS A 74 -22.09 13.10 -5.03
C HIS A 74 -21.92 11.65 -5.48
N PHE A 75 -21.30 10.79 -4.66
CA PHE A 75 -20.96 9.41 -5.01
C PHE A 75 -21.67 8.41 -4.08
N PRO A 76 -22.62 7.60 -4.58
CA PRO A 76 -23.48 6.77 -3.74
C PRO A 76 -22.80 5.54 -3.14
N ASN A 77 -21.66 5.12 -3.70
CA ASN A 77 -20.85 3.98 -3.27
C ASN A 77 -19.64 4.39 -2.40
N VAL A 78 -19.72 5.58 -1.79
CA VAL A 78 -18.72 6.11 -0.85
C VAL A 78 -19.26 6.08 0.57
N PHE A 79 -18.40 5.67 1.49
CA PHE A 79 -18.65 5.64 2.91
C PHE A 79 -17.57 6.44 3.64
N ILE A 80 -17.94 7.16 4.69
CA ILE A 80 -17.00 7.88 5.55
C ILE A 80 -16.89 7.12 6.87
N MET A 81 -15.68 6.65 7.18
CA MET A 81 -15.40 6.03 8.47
C MET A 81 -15.25 7.11 9.53
N LYS A 82 -15.83 6.91 10.71
CA LYS A 82 -15.60 7.81 11.85
C LYS A 82 -14.10 7.86 12.14
N SER A 83 -13.56 9.07 12.16
CA SER A 83 -12.14 9.29 12.38
C SER A 83 -11.71 8.91 13.80
N LYS A 84 -10.54 8.30 13.91
CA LYS A 84 -9.80 8.12 15.17
C LYS A 84 -8.45 8.82 15.04
N ASN A 85 -7.85 9.17 16.17
CA ASN A 85 -6.48 9.70 16.16
C ASN A 85 -5.55 8.57 15.71
N VAL A 86 -4.89 8.77 14.56
CA VAL A 86 -3.88 7.84 14.04
C VAL A 86 -2.50 8.46 14.26
N ILE A 87 -1.62 7.70 14.90
CA ILE A 87 -0.26 8.12 15.22
C ILE A 87 0.69 7.38 14.30
N TRP A 88 1.56 8.14 13.63
CA TRP A 88 2.60 7.55 12.81
C TRP A 88 3.52 6.66 13.67
N GLY A 89 3.69 5.40 13.24
CA GLY A 89 4.45 4.40 13.97
C GLY A 89 3.73 3.75 15.15
N GLY A 90 2.47 4.12 15.41
CA GLY A 90 1.64 3.53 16.45
C GLY A 90 0.77 2.36 15.96
N TYR A 91 0.21 1.61 16.89
CA TYR A 91 -0.76 0.55 16.62
C TYR A 91 -2.10 1.10 16.12
N SER A 92 -2.43 2.37 16.39
CA SER A 92 -3.62 3.01 15.80
C SER A 92 -3.66 2.94 14.27
N MET A 93 -2.50 2.85 13.59
CA MET A 93 -2.45 2.64 12.14
C MET A 93 -3.01 1.25 11.75
N VAL A 94 -2.53 0.19 12.40
CA VAL A 94 -3.05 -1.18 12.21
C VAL A 94 -4.53 -1.24 12.59
N GLN A 95 -4.91 -0.61 13.70
CA GLN A 95 -6.29 -0.59 14.15
C GLN A 95 -7.21 0.11 13.13
N ALA A 96 -6.77 1.22 12.52
CA ALA A 96 -7.55 1.91 11.50
C ALA A 96 -7.79 1.02 10.25
N GLU A 97 -6.79 0.24 9.84
CA GLU A 97 -6.93 -0.72 8.74
C GLU A 97 -7.85 -1.89 9.10
N LEU A 98 -7.73 -2.45 10.32
CA LEU A 98 -8.62 -3.49 10.82
C LEU A 98 -10.08 -2.99 10.93
N ASP A 99 -10.28 -1.78 11.43
CA ASP A 99 -11.59 -1.14 11.52
C ASP A 99 -12.18 -0.90 10.12
N GLY A 100 -11.36 -0.48 9.16
CA GLY A 100 -11.78 -0.31 7.77
C GLY A 100 -12.22 -1.63 7.11
N MET A 101 -11.47 -2.70 7.33
CA MET A 101 -11.85 -4.04 6.88
C MET A 101 -13.16 -4.49 7.53
N LYS A 102 -13.31 -4.36 8.86
CA LYS A 102 -14.53 -4.72 9.59
C LYS A 102 -15.74 -3.96 9.09
N TYR A 103 -15.63 -2.64 8.95
CA TYR A 103 -16.69 -1.78 8.43
C TYR A 103 -17.17 -2.28 7.05
N LEU A 104 -16.25 -2.50 6.11
CA LEU A 104 -16.57 -2.98 4.76
C LEU A 104 -17.14 -4.41 4.74
N LEU A 105 -16.77 -5.27 5.70
CA LEU A 105 -17.29 -6.62 5.83
C LEU A 105 -18.73 -6.66 6.36
N GLU A 106 -19.08 -5.71 7.24
CA GLU A 106 -20.40 -5.59 7.88
C GLU A 106 -21.45 -4.94 6.98
N LEU A 107 -21.03 -4.14 6.01
CA LEU A 107 -21.94 -3.60 5.01
C LEU A 107 -22.57 -4.73 4.18
N ASN A 108 -23.87 -4.57 3.86
CA ASN A 108 -24.62 -5.48 2.98
C ASN A 108 -24.26 -5.28 1.49
N ILE A 109 -22.96 -5.34 1.18
CA ILE A 109 -22.36 -5.15 -0.14
C ILE A 109 -21.41 -6.30 -0.45
N LYS A 110 -21.28 -6.65 -1.73
CA LYS A 110 -20.38 -7.73 -2.17
C LYS A 110 -19.19 -7.16 -2.93
N TRP A 111 -18.03 -7.26 -2.28
CA TRP A 111 -16.72 -6.97 -2.85
C TRP A 111 -15.80 -8.19 -2.72
N ASP A 112 -14.87 -8.35 -3.65
CA ASP A 112 -13.93 -9.46 -3.73
C ASP A 112 -12.54 -9.09 -3.18
N TYR A 113 -12.12 -7.84 -3.37
CA TYR A 113 -10.80 -7.33 -2.99
C TYR A 113 -10.87 -6.09 -2.11
N PHE A 114 -10.00 -6.02 -1.11
CA PHE A 114 -9.69 -4.85 -0.30
C PHE A 114 -8.36 -4.26 -0.74
N ILE A 115 -8.29 -2.95 -0.98
CA ILE A 115 -7.05 -2.23 -1.30
C ILE A 115 -6.92 -1.04 -0.36
N ASN A 116 -5.87 -0.99 0.46
CA ASN A 116 -5.55 0.21 1.23
C ASN A 116 -4.70 1.19 0.40
N LEU A 117 -5.03 2.48 0.52
CA LEU A 117 -4.32 3.60 -0.07
C LEU A 117 -4.26 4.72 0.97
N SER A 118 -3.35 5.67 0.78
CA SER A 118 -3.49 6.98 1.39
C SER A 118 -3.79 8.05 0.35
N GLY A 119 -4.11 9.27 0.80
CA GLY A 119 -4.26 10.43 -0.09
C GLY A 119 -2.99 10.85 -0.86
N GLN A 120 -1.84 10.20 -0.62
CA GLN A 120 -0.59 10.42 -1.36
C GLN A 120 -0.15 9.28 -2.26
N ASP A 121 -1.02 8.29 -2.45
CA ASP A 121 -0.88 7.27 -3.47
C ASP A 121 -1.51 7.75 -4.79
N TYR A 122 -1.05 7.22 -5.92
CA TYR A 122 -1.70 7.44 -7.21
C TYR A 122 -1.69 6.15 -8.04
N PRO A 123 -2.77 5.84 -8.80
CA PRO A 123 -2.75 4.71 -9.72
C PRO A 123 -1.76 4.96 -10.86
N LEU A 124 -1.06 3.90 -11.26
CA LEU A 124 -0.23 3.88 -12.48
C LEU A 124 -0.99 3.29 -13.67
N LYS A 125 -2.19 2.74 -13.43
CA LYS A 125 -3.06 2.09 -14.41
C LYS A 125 -4.51 2.46 -14.16
N SER A 126 -5.31 2.46 -15.22
CA SER A 126 -6.73 2.79 -15.14
C SER A 126 -7.47 1.77 -14.30
N GLN A 127 -8.60 2.19 -13.73
CA GLN A 127 -9.44 1.33 -12.91
C GLN A 127 -9.87 0.04 -13.63
N ASN A 128 -10.06 0.09 -14.96
CA ASN A 128 -10.36 -1.09 -15.78
C ASN A 128 -9.19 -2.09 -15.81
N ILE A 129 -7.96 -1.62 -15.97
CA ILE A 129 -6.76 -2.48 -15.98
C ILE A 129 -6.52 -3.08 -14.59
N ILE A 130 -6.71 -2.29 -13.53
CA ILE A 130 -6.61 -2.78 -12.14
C ILE A 130 -7.63 -3.89 -11.90
N ARG A 131 -8.90 -3.69 -12.29
CA ARG A 131 -9.96 -4.68 -12.16
C ARG A 131 -9.69 -5.94 -12.98
N GLN A 132 -9.21 -5.79 -14.23
CA GLN A 132 -8.84 -6.91 -15.08
C GLN A 132 -7.70 -7.73 -14.46
N PHE A 133 -6.64 -7.07 -13.99
CA PHE A 133 -5.52 -7.74 -13.32
C PHE A 133 -5.99 -8.61 -12.14
N LEU A 134 -6.85 -8.06 -11.28
CA LEU A 134 -7.37 -8.78 -10.12
C LEU A 134 -8.38 -9.87 -10.49
N THR A 135 -9.13 -9.69 -11.58
CA THR A 135 -10.03 -10.73 -12.12
C THR A 135 -9.23 -11.93 -12.63
N GLU A 136 -8.16 -11.68 -13.38
CA GLU A 136 -7.26 -12.73 -13.90
C GLU A 136 -6.44 -13.41 -12.79
N ASN A 137 -6.29 -12.75 -11.64
CA ASN A 137 -5.53 -13.24 -10.48
C ASN A 137 -6.40 -13.51 -9.25
N LYS A 138 -7.68 -13.81 -9.45
CA LYS A 138 -8.65 -14.03 -8.37
C LYS A 138 -8.14 -15.05 -7.35
N GLY A 139 -8.29 -14.73 -6.06
CA GLY A 139 -7.88 -15.58 -4.94
C GLY A 139 -6.46 -15.34 -4.42
N LYS A 140 -5.66 -14.50 -5.09
CA LYS A 140 -4.32 -14.12 -4.63
C LYS A 140 -4.35 -12.87 -3.75
N ASN A 141 -3.57 -12.86 -2.69
CA ASN A 141 -3.35 -11.72 -1.78
C ASN A 141 -1.95 -11.16 -2.03
N TYR A 142 -1.83 -9.83 -2.11
CA TYR A 142 -0.61 -9.12 -2.48
C TYR A 142 -0.14 -8.27 -1.31
N LEU A 143 0.98 -8.64 -0.72
CA LEU A 143 1.66 -7.87 0.32
C LEU A 143 3.13 -8.26 0.30
N LYS A 144 4.03 -7.31 0.58
CA LYS A 144 5.45 -7.67 0.77
C LYS A 144 5.64 -8.33 2.13
N PHE A 145 6.45 -9.39 2.16
CA PHE A 145 6.85 -10.06 3.38
C PHE A 145 8.25 -10.69 3.24
N SER A 146 8.98 -10.69 4.34
CA SER A 146 10.30 -11.31 4.50
C SER A 146 10.52 -11.63 5.97
N ILE A 147 11.34 -12.64 6.27
CA ILE A 147 11.67 -12.99 7.65
C ILE A 147 12.51 -11.84 8.25
N GLN A 148 11.97 -11.15 9.26
CA GLN A 148 12.49 -9.85 9.72
C GLN A 148 13.90 -9.95 10.30
N ASN A 149 14.18 -10.95 11.14
CA ASN A 149 15.50 -11.11 11.76
C ASN A 149 16.60 -11.50 10.76
N ILE A 150 16.24 -12.01 9.58
CA ILE A 150 17.19 -12.36 8.51
C ILE A 150 17.40 -11.17 7.56
N TYR A 151 16.30 -10.56 7.07
CA TYR A 151 16.37 -9.59 5.97
C TYR A 151 16.36 -8.12 6.42
N ARG A 152 15.92 -7.84 7.66
CA ARG A 152 15.87 -6.50 8.28
C ARG A 152 16.26 -6.54 9.77
N PRO A 153 17.41 -7.14 10.14
CA PRO A 153 17.80 -7.27 11.54
C PRO A 153 17.93 -5.93 12.26
N GLU A 154 18.23 -4.84 11.53
CA GLU A 154 18.29 -3.48 12.09
C GLU A 154 16.95 -2.95 12.60
N THR A 155 15.84 -3.65 12.30
CA THR A 155 14.49 -3.27 12.75
C THR A 155 13.98 -4.13 13.90
N MET A 156 14.73 -5.13 14.37
CA MET A 156 14.27 -6.03 15.44
C MET A 156 13.94 -5.30 16.73
N ASN A 157 14.63 -4.19 17.01
CA ASN A 157 14.33 -3.33 18.16
C ASN A 157 12.90 -2.77 18.14
N ARG A 158 12.22 -2.74 16.98
CA ARG A 158 10.82 -2.28 16.87
C ARG A 158 9.84 -3.24 17.52
N ILE A 159 10.14 -4.54 17.50
CA ILE A 159 9.30 -5.61 18.06
C ILE A 159 9.83 -6.08 19.43
N GLU A 160 11.14 -6.09 19.63
CA GLU A 160 11.81 -6.50 20.89
C GLU A 160 11.86 -5.41 21.96
N ASN A 161 11.36 -4.21 21.68
CA ASN A 161 11.10 -3.20 22.69
C ASN A 161 9.59 -2.96 22.83
N HIS A 162 9.18 -2.58 24.03
CA HIS A 162 7.85 -2.09 24.31
C HIS A 162 7.75 -0.60 24.01
N PHE A 163 6.82 -0.21 23.15
CA PHE A 163 6.50 1.16 22.80
C PHE A 163 5.10 1.52 23.31
N LYS A 164 4.99 2.65 24.00
CA LYS A 164 3.68 3.18 24.43
C LYS A 164 3.24 4.25 23.45
N GLU A 165 2.13 4.01 22.77
CA GLU A 165 1.44 5.05 22.00
C GLU A 165 0.73 6.02 22.96
N MET A 166 0.90 7.32 22.72
CA MET A 166 0.28 8.42 23.45
C MET A 166 -0.58 9.23 22.46
N ASP A 167 -1.37 10.19 22.95
CA ASP A 167 -2.35 10.92 22.14
C ASP A 167 -1.78 11.59 20.88
N ASP A 168 -0.50 11.99 20.90
CA ASP A 168 0.15 12.70 19.79
C ASP A 168 1.46 12.09 19.29
N SER A 169 2.02 11.11 20.00
CA SER A 169 3.34 10.56 19.67
C SER A 169 3.57 9.19 20.29
N ILE A 170 4.64 8.52 19.87
CA ILE A 170 5.16 7.35 20.56
C ILE A 170 6.05 7.82 21.71
N SER A 171 5.85 7.23 22.89
CA SER A 171 6.66 7.53 24.07
C SER A 171 8.16 7.28 23.79
N PRO A 172 9.05 8.21 24.19
CA PRO A 172 10.49 7.99 24.06
C PRO A 172 11.01 6.95 25.06
N LEU A 173 10.26 6.70 26.14
CA LEU A 173 10.59 5.67 27.12
C LEU A 173 10.24 4.30 26.55
N THR A 174 11.28 3.51 26.27
CA THR A 174 11.16 2.16 25.76
C THR A 174 11.94 1.21 26.65
N TYR A 175 11.47 -0.02 26.77
CA TYR A 175 12.16 -1.07 27.52
C TYR A 175 12.13 -2.37 26.72
N LYS A 176 13.17 -3.18 26.87
CA LYS A 176 13.24 -4.47 26.18
C LYS A 176 12.13 -5.41 26.65
N ARG A 177 11.63 -6.23 25.73
CA ARG A 177 10.71 -7.34 25.98
C ARG A 177 11.09 -8.52 25.11
N ASP A 178 10.71 -9.72 25.53
CA ASP A 178 10.90 -10.91 24.70
C ASP A 178 9.98 -10.87 23.47
N TYR A 179 10.47 -11.45 22.37
CA TYR A 179 9.63 -11.71 21.22
C TYR A 179 8.64 -12.87 21.48
N MET A 180 7.54 -12.89 20.73
CA MET A 180 6.50 -13.92 20.83
C MET A 180 7.11 -15.32 20.64
N ARG A 181 6.87 -16.23 21.61
CA ARG A 181 7.33 -17.62 21.53
C ARG A 181 6.62 -18.36 20.40
N ASN A 182 7.35 -19.22 19.70
CA ASN A 182 6.85 -20.04 18.58
C ASN A 182 6.21 -19.23 17.45
N THR A 183 6.69 -18.00 17.25
CA THR A 183 6.30 -17.13 16.14
C THR A 183 7.57 -16.73 15.40
N VAL A 184 7.52 -16.74 14.07
CA VAL A 184 8.57 -16.18 13.22
C VAL A 184 8.22 -14.72 12.89
N PRO A 185 9.10 -13.74 13.16
CA PRO A 185 8.80 -12.35 12.84
C PRO A 185 8.90 -12.11 11.34
N TYR A 186 7.85 -11.53 10.74
CA TYR A 186 7.84 -11.11 9.35
C TYR A 186 7.68 -9.60 9.23
N ILE A 187 8.32 -9.02 8.21
CA ILE A 187 8.26 -7.60 7.88
C ILE A 187 8.09 -7.40 6.38
N GLY A 188 7.45 -6.30 5.99
CA GLY A 188 7.31 -5.84 4.62
C GLY A 188 7.02 -4.35 4.57
N GLY A 189 5.82 -4.00 4.12
CA GLY A 189 5.31 -2.63 4.11
C GLY A 189 3.82 -2.63 4.44
N GLN A 190 3.27 -1.43 4.68
CA GLN A 190 1.85 -1.27 5.04
C GLN A 190 0.87 -1.60 3.89
N TRP A 191 1.34 -1.63 2.64
CA TRP A 191 0.46 -1.68 1.48
C TRP A 191 0.05 -3.10 1.09
N MET A 192 -1.25 -3.32 0.88
CA MET A 192 -1.84 -4.64 0.67
C MET A 192 -2.98 -4.63 -0.35
N ILE A 193 -3.12 -5.70 -1.13
CA ILE A 193 -4.35 -6.05 -1.85
C ILE A 193 -4.80 -7.41 -1.33
N LEU A 194 -5.89 -7.44 -0.57
CA LEU A 194 -6.32 -8.65 0.12
C LEU A 194 -7.66 -9.12 -0.43
N THR A 195 -7.83 -10.43 -0.53
CA THR A 195 -9.14 -11.03 -0.79
C THR A 195 -10.09 -10.78 0.38
N ARG A 196 -11.41 -10.77 0.12
CA ARG A 196 -12.42 -10.65 1.18
C ARG A 196 -12.24 -11.71 2.28
N ASP A 197 -11.89 -12.94 1.91
CA ASP A 197 -11.68 -14.02 2.88
C ASP A 197 -10.44 -13.81 3.75
N CYS A 198 -9.36 -13.23 3.20
CA CYS A 198 -8.22 -12.79 3.98
C CYS A 198 -8.61 -11.72 5.00
N CYS A 199 -9.38 -10.71 4.60
CA CYS A 199 -9.89 -9.70 5.53
C CYS A 199 -10.76 -10.34 6.62
N ARG A 200 -11.68 -11.26 6.27
CA ARG A 200 -12.51 -11.98 7.25
C ARG A 200 -11.67 -12.76 8.24
N PHE A 201 -10.62 -13.44 7.77
CA PHE A 201 -9.72 -14.20 8.62
C PHE A 201 -9.00 -13.29 9.61
N ILE A 202 -8.36 -12.21 9.12
CA ILE A 202 -7.62 -11.28 9.97
C ILE A 202 -8.54 -10.62 11.00
N CYS A 203 -9.75 -10.24 10.63
CA CYS A 203 -10.66 -9.52 11.53
C CYS A 203 -11.34 -10.40 12.58
N ASN A 204 -11.56 -11.69 12.30
CA ASN A 204 -12.49 -12.52 13.09
C ASN A 204 -11.86 -13.81 13.65
N ASN A 205 -10.69 -14.25 13.17
CA ASN A 205 -10.09 -15.48 13.67
C ASN A 205 -9.43 -15.26 15.05
N LYS A 206 -9.75 -16.12 16.02
CA LYS A 206 -9.20 -16.09 17.39
C LYS A 206 -7.68 -16.19 17.45
N GLU A 207 -7.03 -16.80 16.46
CA GLU A 207 -5.56 -16.89 16.37
C GLU A 207 -4.90 -15.51 16.22
N VAL A 208 -5.62 -14.53 15.67
CA VAL A 208 -5.11 -13.17 15.45
C VAL A 208 -4.97 -12.41 16.77
N LYS A 209 -5.77 -12.74 17.77
CA LYS A 209 -5.87 -11.97 19.02
C LYS A 209 -4.53 -11.83 19.76
N LYS A 210 -3.74 -12.90 19.83
CA LYS A 210 -2.40 -12.86 20.45
C LYS A 210 -1.45 -11.88 19.75
N PHE A 211 -1.62 -11.68 18.45
CA PHE A 211 -0.83 -10.72 17.68
C PHE A 211 -1.34 -9.31 17.93
N GLU A 212 -2.65 -9.07 17.95
CA GLU A 212 -3.19 -7.75 18.32
C GLU A 212 -2.63 -7.31 19.67
N ASP A 213 -2.72 -8.18 20.68
CA ASP A 213 -2.26 -7.89 22.04
C ASP A 213 -0.75 -7.59 22.11
N TYR A 214 0.07 -8.31 21.34
CA TYR A 214 1.51 -8.05 21.26
C TYR A 214 1.83 -6.75 20.49
N TYR A 215 1.12 -6.51 19.40
CA TYR A 215 1.38 -5.40 18.50
C TYR A 215 0.87 -4.05 19.01
N LEU A 216 -0.04 -4.04 19.99
CA LEU A 216 -0.46 -2.84 20.73
C LEU A 216 0.72 -1.98 21.21
N ASN A 217 1.84 -2.62 21.56
CA ASN A 217 3.03 -1.95 22.09
C ASN A 217 4.27 -2.12 21.20
N THR A 218 4.07 -2.13 19.88
CA THR A 218 5.12 -2.28 18.86
C THR A 218 5.30 -0.98 18.07
N LEU A 219 6.54 -0.65 17.68
CA LEU A 219 6.83 0.51 16.83
C LEU A 219 6.68 0.16 15.34
N ILE A 220 6.00 1.01 14.58
CA ILE A 220 5.71 0.82 13.14
C ILE A 220 5.12 -0.60 12.90
N PRO A 221 4.03 -0.94 13.61
CA PRO A 221 3.45 -2.27 13.54
C PRO A 221 2.79 -2.56 12.18
N ASP A 222 2.38 -1.52 11.45
CA ASP A 222 1.77 -1.61 10.11
C ASP A 222 2.69 -2.27 9.07
N GLU A 223 4.01 -2.23 9.26
CA GLU A 223 4.97 -2.90 8.36
C GLU A 223 5.23 -4.37 8.70
N SER A 224 4.68 -4.92 9.79
CA SER A 224 4.99 -6.30 10.24
C SER A 224 3.81 -7.10 10.81
N PHE A 225 2.74 -6.45 11.26
CA PHE A 225 1.58 -7.11 11.87
C PHE A 225 0.91 -8.08 10.89
N PHE A 226 0.47 -7.59 9.73
CA PHE A 226 -0.29 -8.40 8.77
C PHE A 226 0.54 -9.56 8.21
N GLN A 227 1.81 -9.30 7.93
CA GLN A 227 2.75 -10.33 7.46
C GLN A 227 2.93 -11.41 8.52
N THR A 228 3.18 -11.01 9.77
CA THR A 228 3.42 -11.96 10.87
C THR A 228 2.17 -12.77 11.18
N VAL A 229 0.98 -12.16 11.17
CA VAL A 229 -0.30 -12.86 11.34
C VAL A 229 -0.50 -13.90 10.25
N LEU A 230 -0.43 -13.50 8.98
CA LEU A 230 -0.76 -14.39 7.86
C LEU A 230 0.25 -15.53 7.69
N MET A 231 1.51 -15.34 8.09
CA MET A 231 2.56 -16.36 7.99
C MET A 231 2.64 -17.32 9.20
N ASN A 232 1.95 -17.02 10.30
CA ASN A 232 2.04 -17.81 11.56
C ASN A 232 0.67 -18.30 12.07
N THR A 233 -0.35 -18.34 11.22
CA THR A 233 -1.71 -18.78 11.56
C THR A 233 -2.21 -19.83 10.56
N SER A 234 -3.39 -20.39 10.82
CA SER A 234 -4.07 -21.33 9.93
C SER A 234 -4.60 -20.72 8.62
N PHE A 235 -4.17 -19.53 8.21
CA PHE A 235 -4.64 -18.93 6.96
C PHE A 235 -4.13 -19.69 5.73
N GLU A 236 -5.04 -20.25 4.94
CA GLU A 236 -4.70 -21.08 3.77
C GLU A 236 -4.71 -20.31 2.43
N GLY A 237 -4.84 -18.98 2.45
CA GLY A 237 -4.89 -18.19 1.22
C GLY A 237 -3.54 -18.06 0.51
N VAL A 238 -3.58 -17.81 -0.80
CA VAL A 238 -2.36 -17.62 -1.60
C VAL A 238 -1.78 -16.24 -1.33
N LEU A 239 -0.57 -16.18 -0.79
CA LEU A 239 0.19 -14.94 -0.56
C LEU A 239 1.22 -14.73 -1.67
N ILE A 240 1.21 -13.54 -2.26
CA ILE A 240 2.16 -13.10 -3.29
C ILE A 240 3.04 -12.02 -2.69
N ASN A 241 4.36 -12.26 -2.71
CA ASN A 241 5.37 -11.34 -2.17
C ASN A 241 5.63 -10.15 -3.11
N ASP A 242 4.58 -9.38 -3.37
CA ASP A 242 4.56 -8.18 -4.19
C ASP A 242 3.30 -7.41 -3.78
N ASP A 243 3.46 -6.17 -3.32
CA ASP A 243 2.34 -5.32 -2.92
C ASP A 243 1.73 -4.56 -4.10
N LYS A 244 2.30 -4.62 -5.31
CA LYS A 244 1.90 -3.81 -6.47
C LYS A 244 2.05 -2.30 -6.29
N ARG A 245 2.93 -1.87 -5.38
CA ARG A 245 3.26 -0.45 -5.15
C ARG A 245 4.69 -0.13 -5.59
N ALA A 246 4.83 0.85 -6.48
CA ALA A 246 6.10 1.46 -6.83
C ALA A 246 6.49 2.50 -5.77
N ILE A 247 7.61 2.28 -5.08
CA ILE A 247 8.12 3.18 -4.05
C ILE A 247 9.63 3.29 -4.18
N ILE A 248 10.16 4.51 -4.23
CA ILE A 248 11.59 4.76 -4.03
C ILE A 248 11.79 5.13 -2.56
N TRP A 249 12.52 4.27 -1.84
CA TRP A 249 12.91 4.53 -0.47
C TRP A 249 14.22 5.32 -0.45
N ILE A 250 14.22 6.46 0.24
CA ILE A 250 15.41 7.28 0.45
C ILE A 250 15.72 7.41 1.93
N PRO A 251 17.01 7.56 2.31
CA PRO A 251 17.40 7.79 3.70
C PRO A 251 16.69 9.00 4.31
N ASP A 252 16.27 8.83 5.56
CA ASP A 252 15.70 9.87 6.42
C ASP A 252 16.44 9.83 7.77
N GLY A 253 17.61 10.46 7.81
CA GLY A 253 18.58 10.27 8.87
C GLY A 253 19.28 8.91 8.77
N ASP A 254 19.74 8.39 9.91
CA ASP A 254 20.67 7.25 9.94
C ASP A 254 20.03 5.86 9.84
N ILE A 255 18.76 5.74 10.26
CA ILE A 255 18.10 4.44 10.47
C ILE A 255 16.74 4.37 9.77
N LYS A 256 16.14 5.52 9.43
CA LYS A 256 14.80 5.56 8.82
C LYS A 256 14.92 5.70 7.31
N LEU A 257 13.98 5.07 6.62
CA LEU A 257 13.72 5.30 5.22
C LEU A 257 12.37 6.00 5.12
N ARG A 258 12.24 6.89 4.13
CA ARG A 258 10.97 7.49 3.76
C ARG A 258 10.71 7.33 2.26
N PRO A 259 9.45 7.29 1.83
CA PRO A 259 9.15 7.35 0.42
C PRO A 259 9.57 8.72 -0.15
N LYS A 260 10.31 8.69 -1.26
CA LYS A 260 10.60 9.86 -2.09
C LYS A 260 9.28 10.43 -2.62
N THR A 261 9.17 11.75 -2.66
CA THR A 261 8.12 12.42 -3.46
C THR A 261 8.54 12.37 -4.93
N PHE A 262 7.75 11.71 -5.77
CA PHE A 262 8.04 11.61 -7.20
C PHE A 262 7.88 12.96 -7.91
N THR A 263 8.72 13.17 -8.92
CA THR A 263 8.68 14.32 -9.84
C THR A 263 8.71 13.83 -11.29
N GLU A 264 8.61 14.73 -12.27
CA GLU A 264 8.74 14.41 -13.70
C GLU A 264 9.99 13.56 -14.02
N SER A 265 11.10 13.80 -13.30
CA SER A 265 12.35 13.06 -13.49
C SER A 265 12.30 11.58 -13.11
N ASP A 266 11.25 11.16 -12.39
CA ASP A 266 11.05 9.76 -11.97
C ASP A 266 10.08 9.01 -12.90
N PHE A 267 9.57 9.63 -13.96
CA PHE A 267 8.55 9.02 -14.81
C PHE A 267 9.01 7.68 -15.42
N ASP A 268 10.27 7.61 -15.87
CA ASP A 268 10.84 6.37 -16.41
C ASP A 268 10.80 5.23 -15.39
N PHE A 269 11.07 5.51 -14.12
CA PHE A 269 10.97 4.52 -13.03
C PHE A 269 9.51 4.06 -12.84
N LEU A 270 8.55 4.98 -12.92
CA LEU A 270 7.12 4.68 -12.75
C LEU A 270 6.54 3.84 -13.89
N GLN A 271 7.19 3.82 -15.06
CA GLN A 271 6.84 2.93 -16.17
C GLN A 271 7.39 1.51 -16.01
N LEU A 272 8.24 1.25 -15.01
CA LEU A 272 8.88 -0.05 -14.81
C LEU A 272 7.98 -1.04 -14.07
N GLY A 273 8.06 -2.30 -14.49
CA GLY A 273 7.38 -3.41 -13.84
C GLY A 273 5.87 -3.42 -14.04
N ASN A 274 5.17 -4.11 -13.14
CA ASN A 274 3.72 -4.32 -13.19
C ASN A 274 3.01 -3.76 -11.94
N ASN A 275 3.55 -2.66 -11.40
CA ASN A 275 2.93 -1.94 -10.29
C ASN A 275 1.58 -1.35 -10.73
N LEU A 276 0.60 -1.40 -9.83
CA LEU A 276 -0.73 -0.83 -10.05
C LEU A 276 -0.84 0.58 -9.48
N PHE A 277 -0.07 0.85 -8.42
CA PHE A 277 -0.05 2.12 -7.69
C PHE A 277 1.39 2.55 -7.44
N ALA A 278 1.57 3.83 -7.14
CA ALA A 278 2.86 4.39 -6.73
C ALA A 278 2.72 5.31 -5.51
N ARG A 279 3.81 5.42 -4.76
CA ARG A 279 3.92 6.30 -3.59
C ARG A 279 5.33 6.92 -3.44
N LYS A 280 5.48 8.22 -3.14
CA LYS A 280 4.42 9.20 -2.82
C LYS A 280 4.37 10.36 -3.82
N PHE A 281 3.19 10.97 -3.92
CA PHE A 281 2.95 12.20 -4.68
C PHE A 281 2.57 13.37 -3.77
N ASP A 282 2.92 14.57 -4.20
CA ASP A 282 2.52 15.83 -3.55
C ASP A 282 2.34 16.91 -4.62
N ASP A 283 1.09 17.34 -4.82
CA ASP A 283 0.71 18.35 -5.81
C ASP A 283 1.32 19.73 -5.56
N ASN A 284 1.82 20.01 -4.35
CA ASN A 284 2.60 21.23 -4.08
C ASN A 284 4.09 21.10 -4.44
N VAL A 285 4.58 19.87 -4.67
CA VAL A 285 5.97 19.61 -5.08
C VAL A 285 6.04 19.50 -6.59
N ASP A 286 5.20 18.65 -7.18
CA ASP A 286 5.14 18.44 -8.63
C ASP A 286 3.77 17.88 -9.02
N ASP A 287 2.89 18.76 -9.51
CA ASP A 287 1.59 18.37 -10.06
C ASP A 287 1.71 17.79 -11.49
N LYS A 288 2.79 18.13 -12.21
CA LYS A 288 2.98 17.74 -13.61
C LYS A 288 3.20 16.25 -13.75
N ILE A 289 3.94 15.62 -12.84
CA ILE A 289 4.10 14.16 -12.88
C ILE A 289 2.75 13.43 -12.80
N ILE A 290 1.77 13.96 -12.05
CA ILE A 290 0.43 13.38 -11.98
C ILE A 290 -0.30 13.55 -13.33
N ASN A 291 -0.18 14.72 -13.98
CA ASN A 291 -0.72 14.97 -15.32
C ASN A 291 -0.11 14.00 -16.36
N ILE A 292 1.20 13.75 -16.28
CA ILE A 292 1.87 12.78 -17.15
C ILE A 292 1.25 11.39 -16.89
N ILE A 293 1.21 10.91 -15.65
CA ILE A 293 0.66 9.57 -15.32
C ILE A 293 -0.77 9.40 -15.83
N GLU A 294 -1.63 10.42 -15.68
CA GLU A 294 -3.01 10.39 -16.18
C GLU A 294 -3.11 10.10 -17.67
N SER A 295 -2.18 10.64 -18.47
CA SER A 295 -2.11 10.37 -19.92
C SER A 295 -1.70 8.92 -20.27
N PHE A 296 -1.14 8.17 -19.31
CA PHE A 296 -0.68 6.79 -19.48
C PHE A 296 -1.54 5.74 -18.76
N LEU A 297 -2.59 6.12 -18.04
CA LEU A 297 -3.39 5.18 -17.24
C LEU A 297 -3.93 4.00 -18.07
N ASN A 298 -4.30 4.22 -19.33
CA ASN A 298 -4.85 3.18 -20.20
C ASN A 298 -3.80 2.33 -20.93
N TYR A 299 -2.49 2.58 -20.72
CA TYR A 299 -1.45 1.74 -21.30
C TYR A 299 -1.40 0.39 -20.56
N PRO A 300 -1.22 -0.73 -21.28
CA PRO A 300 -1.20 -2.07 -20.68
C PRO A 300 -0.12 -2.19 -19.60
N LEU A 301 -0.26 -3.18 -18.72
CA LEU A 301 0.80 -3.55 -17.79
C LEU A 301 2.06 -3.94 -18.57
N SER A 302 3.20 -3.38 -18.20
CA SER A 302 4.46 -3.69 -18.87
C SER A 302 4.84 -5.14 -18.61
N SER A 303 5.09 -5.90 -19.68
CA SER A 303 5.67 -7.24 -19.61
C SER A 303 7.19 -7.21 -19.40
N LYS A 304 7.82 -6.03 -19.45
CA LYS A 304 9.25 -5.88 -19.17
C LYS A 304 9.48 -6.09 -17.68
N THR A 305 9.70 -7.35 -17.30
CA THR A 305 10.26 -7.70 -16.00
C THR A 305 11.68 -7.17 -15.94
N ILE A 306 11.88 -6.02 -15.30
CA ILE A 306 13.21 -5.68 -14.83
C ILE A 306 13.41 -6.50 -13.56
N LYS A 307 14.32 -7.47 -13.59
CA LYS A 307 14.94 -7.96 -12.37
C LYS A 307 15.63 -6.75 -11.73
N ILE A 308 14.91 -6.03 -10.87
CA ILE A 308 15.55 -5.07 -9.97
C ILE A 308 16.45 -5.94 -9.11
N ASN A 309 17.74 -5.89 -9.40
CA ASN A 309 18.71 -6.65 -8.64
C ASN A 309 18.82 -5.97 -7.27
N TYR A 310 18.01 -6.43 -6.32
CA TYR A 310 18.04 -5.94 -4.94
C TYR A 310 19.45 -6.08 -4.33
N SER A 311 20.31 -6.93 -4.90
CA SER A 311 21.73 -6.99 -4.52
C SER A 311 22.48 -5.68 -4.75
N ILE A 312 22.10 -4.85 -5.73
CA ILE A 312 22.75 -3.55 -6.00
C ILE A 312 22.32 -2.51 -4.98
N ILE A 313 21.04 -2.52 -4.57
CA ILE A 313 20.54 -1.66 -3.49
C ILE A 313 21.15 -2.10 -2.16
N ASP A 314 21.20 -3.40 -1.89
CA ASP A 314 21.87 -3.96 -0.70
C ASP A 314 23.39 -3.70 -0.73
N LEU A 315 24.05 -3.73 -1.90
CA LEU A 315 25.45 -3.34 -2.06
C LEU A 315 25.68 -1.85 -1.81
N LEU A 316 24.77 -0.98 -2.27
CA LEU A 316 24.84 0.46 -2.03
C LEU A 316 24.59 0.78 -0.56
N LEU A 317 23.61 0.13 0.07
CA LEU A 317 23.33 0.24 1.50
C LEU A 317 24.47 -0.33 2.36
N ASN A 318 25.09 -1.44 1.94
CA ASN A 318 26.26 -2.00 2.60
C ASN A 318 27.53 -1.16 2.39
N LYS A 319 27.70 -0.50 1.24
CA LYS A 319 28.78 0.48 1.02
C LYS A 319 28.65 1.68 1.96
N VAL A 320 27.44 2.20 2.13
CA VAL A 320 27.15 3.29 3.07
C VAL A 320 27.40 2.86 4.53
N ARG A 321 27.08 1.60 4.89
CA ARG A 321 27.41 1.02 6.21
C ARG A 321 28.92 0.85 6.42
N ASN A 322 29.67 0.40 5.42
CA ASN A 322 31.13 0.22 5.51
C ASN A 322 31.89 1.55 5.60
N ILE A 323 31.39 2.62 4.97
CA ILE A 323 31.97 3.97 5.11
C ILE A 323 31.80 4.49 6.55
N LYS A 324 30.69 4.18 7.23
CA LYS A 324 30.49 4.51 8.64
C LYS A 324 31.36 3.68 9.60
N HIS A 325 31.73 2.45 9.23
CA HIS A 325 32.60 1.62 10.06
C HIS A 325 34.07 2.10 10.05
N ASN A 326 34.50 2.78 8.98
CA ASN A 326 35.84 3.35 8.84
C ASN A 326 36.00 4.75 9.47
N LEU A 327 34.94 5.34 10.04
CA LEU A 327 34.96 6.67 10.65
C LEU A 327 34.69 6.67 12.16
N LYS A 328 34.77 5.52 12.84
CA LYS A 328 34.74 5.46 14.31
C LYS A 328 36.10 5.09 14.89
N PHE A 329 36.97 6.09 15.02
CA PHE A 329 37.96 6.20 16.11
C PHE A 329 38.29 7.67 16.36
N SER A 330 37.61 8.27 17.33
CA SER A 330 38.19 9.09 18.41
C SER A 330 37.04 9.81 19.13
N PHE A 331 36.78 9.35 20.37
CA PHE A 331 35.97 9.89 21.47
C PHE A 331 34.84 10.88 21.19
#